data_AF-U9UE41-F1
#
_entry.id   AF-U9UE41-F1
#
_cell.length_a   1.000
_cell.length_b   1.000
_cell.length_c   1.000
_cell.angle_alpha   90.00
_cell.angle_beta   90.00
_cell.angle_gamma   90.00
#
_symmetry.space_group_name_H-M   'P 1'
#
loop_
_entity.id
_entity.type
_entity.pdbx_description
1 polymer ?
#
loop_
_entity_poly.entity_id
_entity_poly.type
_entity_poly.pdbx_seq_one_letter_code
_entity_poly.pdbx_strand_id
1 'polypeptide(L)'
;DKNSAIWLNDHIYDWNSNNLNWDRKIEHFNVMLINSEDLDHIYEILKAGRYVYQIYGISKDPTSHSYILIFDEEGYNNLCIKCQILSYFFDWCKSCKLNNFQLNYGEFPSGNNEIDKILKDNYCKSRSPGELIKWIPYKEFYYIKPIADDKNSAIWLNHHIYDWNSNNLNWDRKIEHFNVMLINSQDLDHIYEVSIFF
;
A
#
# COMPACT_ATOMS: atom_id res chain seq x y z
N ASP A 1 -7.74 8.60 -17.19
CA ASP A 1 -8.28 7.81 -18.30
C ASP A 1 -8.28 6.34 -17.94
N LYS A 2 -9.47 5.72 -17.90
CA LYS A 2 -9.66 4.30 -17.60
C LYS A 2 -9.55 3.55 -18.93
N ASN A 3 -8.51 2.73 -19.10
CA ASN A 3 -8.39 1.87 -20.27
C ASN A 3 -9.24 0.62 -20.07
N SER A 4 -10.47 0.64 -20.58
CA SER A 4 -11.40 -0.48 -20.58
C SER A 4 -11.76 -0.91 -22.00
N ALA A 5 -12.07 -2.19 -22.18
CA ALA A 5 -12.55 -2.73 -23.44
C ALA A 5 -13.68 -3.73 -23.21
N ILE A 6 -14.48 -3.99 -24.24
CA ILE A 6 -15.43 -5.11 -24.23
C ILE A 6 -14.68 -6.33 -24.74
N TRP A 7 -14.63 -7.39 -23.94
CA TRP A 7 -14.08 -8.66 -24.38
C TRP A 7 -15.22 -9.53 -24.94
N LEU A 8 -15.07 -9.96 -26.19
CA LEU A 8 -16.11 -10.69 -26.95
C LEU A 8 -15.87 -12.21 -27.02
N ASN A 9 -14.81 -12.70 -26.37
CA ASN A 9 -14.42 -14.10 -26.44
C ASN A 9 -15.01 -14.91 -25.30
N ASP A 10 -14.94 -16.23 -25.45
CA ASP A 10 -15.29 -17.15 -24.38
C ASP A 10 -14.16 -17.25 -23.34
N HIS A 11 -14.52 -17.34 -22.05
CA HIS A 11 -13.57 -17.72 -21.00
C HIS A 11 -13.86 -19.13 -20.51
N ILE A 12 -12.79 -19.82 -20.14
CA ILE A 12 -12.87 -21.11 -19.45
C ILE A 12 -13.37 -20.85 -18.03
N TYR A 13 -14.37 -21.61 -17.59
CA TYR A 13 -14.88 -21.51 -16.22
C TYR A 13 -14.94 -22.86 -15.50
N ASP A 14 -14.99 -23.99 -16.21
CA ASP A 14 -15.02 -25.30 -15.58
C ASP A 14 -14.41 -26.39 -16.49
N TRP A 15 -14.01 -27.51 -15.90
CA TRP A 15 -13.63 -28.72 -16.62
C TRP A 15 -14.81 -29.69 -16.67
N ASN A 16 -15.21 -30.09 -17.87
CA ASN A 16 -16.29 -31.03 -18.04
C ASN A 16 -15.76 -32.43 -18.33
N SER A 17 -15.96 -33.31 -17.36
CA SER A 17 -15.47 -34.68 -17.39
C SER A 17 -16.22 -35.58 -18.36
N ASN A 18 -17.44 -35.21 -18.78
CA ASN A 18 -18.26 -36.02 -19.68
C ASN A 18 -17.82 -35.90 -21.14
N ASN A 19 -17.39 -34.71 -21.54
CA ASN A 19 -16.94 -34.38 -22.89
C ASN A 19 -15.40 -34.21 -22.97
N LEU A 20 -14.68 -34.39 -21.85
CA LEU A 20 -13.23 -34.29 -21.73
C LEU A 20 -12.68 -32.97 -22.29
N ASN A 21 -13.39 -31.87 -22.00
CA ASN A 21 -13.03 -30.56 -22.49
C ASN A 21 -13.33 -29.47 -21.46
N TRP A 22 -12.75 -28.29 -21.67
CA TRP A 22 -13.04 -27.10 -20.88
C TRP A 22 -14.38 -26.52 -21.30
N ASP A 23 -15.29 -26.35 -20.34
CA ASP A 23 -16.50 -25.59 -20.55
C ASP A 23 -16.15 -24.10 -20.62
N ARG A 24 -16.77 -23.44 -21.60
CA ARG A 24 -16.50 -22.06 -21.95
C ARG A 24 -17.78 -21.26 -21.94
N LYS A 25 -17.72 -20.06 -21.38
CA LYS A 25 -18.87 -19.16 -21.27
C LYS A 25 -18.65 -17.97 -22.18
N ILE A 26 -19.57 -17.77 -23.12
CA ILE A 26 -19.63 -16.56 -23.95
C ILE A 26 -20.38 -15.52 -23.13
N GLU A 27 -19.64 -14.58 -22.54
CA GLU A 27 -20.21 -13.42 -21.87
C GLU A 27 -19.48 -12.17 -22.32
N HIS A 28 -20.25 -11.12 -22.59
CA HIS A 28 -19.70 -9.79 -22.81
C HIS A 28 -19.46 -9.17 -21.45
N PHE A 29 -18.20 -9.07 -21.06
CA PHE A 29 -17.83 -8.32 -19.86
C PHE A 29 -16.83 -7.23 -20.23
N ASN A 30 -16.97 -6.13 -19.52
CA ASN A 30 -15.99 -5.08 -19.53
C ASN A 30 -14.72 -5.63 -18.87
N VAL A 31 -13.61 -5.51 -19.57
CA VAL A 31 -12.28 -5.82 -19.06
C VAL A 31 -11.50 -4.53 -18.90
N MET A 32 -10.63 -4.51 -17.91
CA MET A 32 -9.64 -3.46 -17.79
C MET A 32 -8.32 -3.90 -18.41
N LEU A 33 -7.60 -2.92 -18.98
CA LEU A 33 -6.31 -3.11 -19.63
C LEU A 33 -5.23 -2.36 -18.83
N ILE A 34 -4.32 -3.10 -18.19
CA ILE A 34 -3.10 -2.52 -17.60
C ILE A 34 -1.95 -2.70 -18.56
N ASN A 35 -1.35 -1.59 -18.97
CA ASN A 35 -0.17 -1.55 -19.81
C ASN A 35 1.09 -1.51 -18.92
N SER A 36 2.00 -2.47 -19.09
CA SER A 36 3.31 -2.46 -18.46
C SER A 36 4.41 -2.86 -19.44
N GLU A 37 5.50 -2.09 -19.44
CA GLU A 37 6.76 -2.42 -20.12
C GLU A 37 7.70 -3.24 -19.23
N ASP A 38 7.42 -3.29 -17.92
CA ASP A 38 8.20 -4.01 -16.91
C ASP A 38 7.56 -5.38 -16.61
N LEU A 39 8.34 -6.46 -16.80
CA LEU A 39 7.92 -7.84 -16.52
C LEU A 39 7.83 -8.13 -15.03
N ASP A 40 8.66 -7.51 -14.19
CA ASP A 40 8.58 -7.69 -12.73
C ASP A 40 7.27 -7.10 -12.21
N HIS A 41 6.87 -5.96 -12.78
CA HIS A 41 5.58 -5.35 -12.50
C HIS A 41 4.40 -6.27 -12.87
N ILE A 42 4.46 -6.94 -14.02
CA ILE A 42 3.44 -7.93 -14.42
C ILE A 42 3.41 -9.12 -13.46
N TYR A 43 4.58 -9.63 -13.07
CA TYR A 43 4.68 -10.78 -12.19
C TYR A 43 4.06 -10.50 -10.80
N GLU A 44 4.25 -9.30 -10.27
CA GLU A 44 3.63 -8.89 -9.01
C GLU A 44 2.10 -8.76 -9.15
N ILE A 45 1.58 -8.26 -10.28
CA ILE A 45 0.13 -8.23 -10.55
C ILE A 45 -0.46 -9.65 -10.57
N LEU A 46 0.22 -10.60 -11.22
CA LEU A 46 -0.23 -11.99 -11.30
C LEU A 46 -0.23 -12.68 -9.93
N LYS A 47 0.75 -12.37 -9.06
CA LYS A 47 0.77 -12.89 -7.68
C LYS A 47 -0.39 -12.35 -6.85
N ALA A 48 -0.62 -11.04 -6.91
CA ALA A 48 -1.68 -10.38 -6.15
C ALA A 48 -3.09 -10.79 -6.64
N GLY A 49 -3.26 -10.91 -7.97
CA GLY A 49 -4.56 -11.19 -8.59
C GLY A 49 -5.18 -12.52 -8.21
N ARG A 50 -4.39 -13.52 -7.79
CA ARG A 50 -4.90 -14.81 -7.31
C ARG A 50 -5.94 -14.72 -6.20
N TYR A 51 -6.00 -13.60 -5.48
CA TYR A 51 -6.87 -13.42 -4.32
C TYR A 51 -7.86 -12.26 -4.46
N VAL A 52 -7.78 -11.46 -5.53
CA VAL A 52 -8.46 -10.15 -5.60
C VAL A 52 -9.26 -9.95 -6.89
N TYR A 53 -8.83 -10.50 -8.04
CA TYR A 53 -9.48 -10.30 -9.34
C TYR A 53 -9.26 -11.48 -10.29
N GLN A 54 -10.24 -11.80 -11.13
CA GLN A 54 -10.06 -12.82 -12.16
C GLN A 54 -9.20 -12.28 -13.30
N ILE A 55 -8.02 -12.87 -13.49
CA ILE A 55 -7.17 -12.59 -14.65
C ILE A 55 -7.56 -13.56 -15.77
N TYR A 56 -7.91 -13.02 -16.94
CA TYR A 56 -8.30 -13.80 -18.11
C TYR A 56 -7.11 -14.08 -19.04
N GLY A 57 -6.12 -13.18 -19.08
CA GLY A 57 -4.95 -13.39 -19.91
C GLY A 57 -4.04 -12.17 -20.07
N ILE A 58 -3.06 -12.32 -20.96
CA ILE A 58 -2.09 -11.31 -21.33
C ILE A 58 -2.14 -11.13 -22.85
N SER A 59 -2.29 -9.89 -23.29
CA SER A 59 -2.15 -9.48 -24.69
C SER A 59 -0.86 -8.69 -24.89
N LYS A 60 -0.45 -8.50 -26.15
CA LYS A 60 0.67 -7.63 -26.51
C LYS A 60 0.16 -6.60 -27.49
N ASP A 61 0.32 -5.32 -27.18
CA ASP A 61 0.00 -4.25 -28.13
C ASP A 61 0.99 -4.33 -29.30
N PRO A 62 0.54 -4.52 -30.55
CA PRO A 62 1.43 -4.56 -31.69
C PRO A 62 2.13 -3.21 -31.97
N THR A 63 1.62 -2.11 -31.42
CA THR A 63 2.15 -0.77 -31.65
C THR A 63 3.23 -0.43 -30.63
N SER A 64 2.88 -0.35 -29.35
CA SER A 64 3.83 -0.03 -28.27
C SER A 64 4.75 -1.21 -27.91
N HIS A 65 4.43 -2.43 -28.36
CA HIS A 65 5.07 -3.68 -27.95
C HIS A 65 4.95 -4.00 -26.46
N SER A 66 4.14 -3.24 -25.72
CA SER A 66 3.93 -3.45 -24.30
C SER A 66 2.93 -4.57 -24.05
N TYR A 67 3.03 -5.16 -22.85
CA TYR A 67 2.11 -6.21 -22.44
C TYR A 67 0.89 -5.59 -21.77
N ILE A 68 -0.26 -6.16 -22.08
CA ILE A 68 -1.57 -5.73 -21.57
C ILE A 68 -2.17 -6.87 -20.78
N LEU A 69 -2.44 -6.64 -19.50
CA LEU A 69 -3.19 -7.59 -18.67
C LEU A 69 -4.70 -7.39 -18.84
N ILE A 70 -5.43 -8.49 -18.87
CA ILE A 70 -6.89 -8.54 -19.05
C ILE A 70 -7.51 -9.15 -17.78
N PHE A 71 -8.35 -8.39 -17.07
CA PHE A 71 -9.03 -8.81 -15.85
C PHE A 71 -10.44 -8.20 -15.76
N ASP A 72 -11.25 -8.72 -14.85
CA ASP A 72 -12.63 -8.28 -14.62
C ASP A 72 -12.72 -6.82 -14.14
N GLU A 73 -13.75 -6.10 -14.61
CA GLU A 73 -13.95 -4.69 -14.23
C GLU A 73 -14.31 -4.50 -12.75
N GLU A 74 -14.87 -5.52 -12.10
CA GLU A 74 -15.29 -5.47 -10.69
C GLU A 74 -14.11 -5.25 -9.73
N GLY A 75 -12.88 -5.63 -10.12
CA GLY A 75 -11.65 -5.38 -9.36
C GLY A 75 -11.16 -3.92 -9.37
N TYR A 76 -11.76 -3.02 -10.18
CA TYR A 76 -11.26 -1.66 -10.43
C TYR A 76 -11.25 -0.74 -9.21
N ASN A 77 -12.24 -0.88 -8.32
CA ASN A 77 -12.30 -0.06 -7.10
C ASN A 77 -11.20 -0.45 -6.10
N ASN A 78 -10.46 -1.51 -6.43
CA ASN A 78 -9.35 -2.03 -5.67
C ASN A 78 -7.99 -1.75 -6.30
N LEU A 79 -7.74 -0.60 -6.95
CA LEU A 79 -6.46 -0.34 -7.63
C LEU A 79 -5.61 0.78 -7.00
N CYS A 80 -4.28 0.64 -7.11
CA CYS A 80 -3.31 1.61 -6.61
C CYS A 80 -3.15 2.72 -7.65
N ILE A 81 -3.12 4.00 -7.27
CA ILE A 81 -3.14 5.12 -8.25
C ILE A 81 -2.04 5.01 -9.32
N LYS A 82 -0.83 4.64 -8.90
CA LYS A 82 0.36 4.67 -9.77
C LYS A 82 0.66 3.32 -10.40
N CYS A 83 0.39 2.25 -9.67
CA CYS A 83 0.67 0.88 -10.09
C CYS A 83 -0.57 0.23 -10.78
N GLN A 84 -1.77 0.79 -10.57
CA GLN A 84 -3.07 0.29 -11.03
C GLN A 84 -3.43 -1.12 -10.52
N ILE A 85 -3.06 -1.49 -9.26
CA ILE A 85 -3.18 -2.88 -8.78
C ILE A 85 -4.04 -3.07 -7.51
N LEU A 86 -3.89 -2.25 -6.45
CA LEU A 86 -4.49 -2.50 -5.10
C LEU A 86 -5.08 -1.21 -4.45
N SER A 87 -6.31 -1.16 -3.93
CA SER A 87 -6.89 0.08 -3.33
C SER A 87 -6.55 0.23 -1.87
N TYR A 88 -6.45 -0.89 -1.16
CA TYR A 88 -6.11 -0.90 0.24
C TYR A 88 -4.61 -0.66 0.37
N PHE A 89 -4.24 0.42 1.08
CA PHE A 89 -2.85 0.86 1.19
C PHE A 89 -1.90 -0.28 1.60
N PHE A 90 -2.33 -1.15 2.51
CA PHE A 90 -1.46 -2.18 3.05
C PHE A 90 -1.11 -3.27 2.05
N ASP A 91 -1.91 -3.41 1.00
CA ASP A 91 -1.64 -4.31 -0.11
C ASP A 91 -0.77 -3.64 -1.18
N TRP A 92 -0.58 -2.32 -1.15
CA TRP A 92 0.24 -1.62 -2.15
C TRP A 92 1.65 -2.18 -2.23
N CYS A 93 2.21 -2.17 -3.45
CA CYS A 93 3.60 -2.55 -3.65
C CYS A 93 4.54 -1.58 -2.92
N LYS A 94 5.76 -2.05 -2.63
CA LYS A 94 6.76 -1.31 -1.86
C LYS A 94 7.04 0.08 -2.43
N SER A 95 7.20 0.21 -3.76
CA SER A 95 7.49 1.51 -4.39
C SER A 95 6.32 2.48 -4.27
N CYS A 96 5.07 2.00 -4.41
CA CYS A 96 3.87 2.79 -4.23
C CYS A 96 3.72 3.25 -2.75
N LYS A 97 4.02 2.39 -1.75
CA LYS A 97 4.08 2.79 -0.33
C LYS A 97 5.18 3.82 -0.04
N LEU A 98 6.39 3.65 -0.58
CA LEU A 98 7.50 4.60 -0.41
C LEU A 98 7.20 5.98 -0.99
N ASN A 99 6.59 6.03 -2.18
CA ASN A 99 6.16 7.30 -2.78
C ASN A 99 5.15 8.01 -1.88
N ASN A 100 4.18 7.27 -1.32
CA ASN A 100 3.21 7.85 -0.38
C ASN A 100 3.87 8.34 0.92
N PHE A 101 4.86 7.62 1.44
CA PHE A 101 5.66 8.07 2.59
C PHE A 101 6.35 9.41 2.28
N GLN A 102 7.02 9.52 1.13
CA GLN A 102 7.72 10.74 0.72
C GLN A 102 6.77 11.93 0.55
N LEU A 103 5.54 11.71 0.04
CA LEU A 103 4.53 12.77 -0.07
C LEU A 103 4.04 13.27 1.29
N ASN A 104 3.93 12.39 2.29
CA ASN A 104 3.43 12.74 3.62
C ASN A 104 4.51 13.32 4.54
N TYR A 105 5.74 12.81 4.46
CA TYR A 105 6.81 13.11 5.42
C TYR A 105 8.03 13.79 4.79
N GLY A 106 8.14 13.83 3.46
CA GLY A 106 9.36 14.24 2.76
C GLY A 106 10.36 13.10 2.61
N GLU A 107 11.50 13.40 1.98
CA GLU A 107 12.53 12.38 1.68
C GLU A 107 13.30 11.95 2.94
N PHE A 108 13.58 12.91 3.83
CA PHE A 108 14.36 12.74 5.05
C PHE A 108 13.70 13.48 6.22
N PRO A 109 12.55 12.99 6.73
CA PRO A 109 11.77 13.70 7.74
C PRO A 109 12.54 13.99 9.02
N SER A 110 13.42 13.07 9.44
CA SER A 110 14.23 13.24 10.66
C SER A 110 15.56 13.96 10.42
N GLY A 111 16.03 13.99 9.17
CA GLY A 111 17.39 14.42 8.84
C GLY A 111 18.47 13.41 9.23
N ASN A 112 18.09 12.22 9.73
CA ASN A 112 19.00 11.13 10.06
C ASN A 112 18.71 9.91 9.17
N ASN A 113 19.70 9.51 8.37
CA ASN A 113 19.55 8.45 7.37
C ASN A 113 19.15 7.09 7.97
N GLU A 114 19.63 6.76 9.17
CA GLU A 114 19.32 5.48 9.81
C GLU A 114 17.88 5.46 10.32
N ILE A 115 17.45 6.51 11.02
CA ILE A 115 16.05 6.66 11.47
C ILE A 115 15.10 6.70 10.28
N ASP A 116 15.42 7.46 9.24
CA ASP A 116 14.59 7.54 8.03
C ASP A 116 14.48 6.19 7.31
N LYS A 117 15.54 5.37 7.36
CA LYS A 117 15.49 3.99 6.84
C LYS A 117 14.55 3.11 7.65
N ILE A 118 14.62 3.17 8.99
CA ILE A 118 13.69 2.43 9.87
C ILE A 118 12.24 2.82 9.57
N LEU A 119 11.96 4.12 9.49
CA LEU A 119 10.62 4.64 9.21
C LEU A 119 10.10 4.14 7.85
N LYS A 120 10.92 4.24 6.79
CA LYS A 120 10.56 3.73 5.45
C LYS A 120 10.34 2.23 5.44
N ASP A 121 11.21 1.46 6.11
CA ASP A 121 11.11 0.00 6.18
C ASP A 121 9.87 -0.46 6.96
N ASN A 122 9.57 0.16 8.11
CA ASN A 122 8.34 -0.08 8.86
C ASN A 122 7.12 0.24 7.98
N TYR A 123 7.03 1.45 7.44
CA TYR A 123 5.89 1.90 6.62
C TYR A 123 5.59 0.98 5.43
N CYS A 124 6.63 0.39 4.83
CA CYS A 124 6.46 -0.59 3.74
C CYS A 124 5.97 -1.96 4.21
N LYS A 125 6.44 -2.41 5.38
CA LYS A 125 6.18 -3.75 5.93
C LYS A 125 4.90 -3.84 6.75
N SER A 126 4.43 -2.71 7.30
CA SER A 126 3.19 -2.66 8.09
C SER A 126 2.01 -3.23 7.29
N ARG A 127 1.11 -3.89 8.01
CA ARG A 127 -0.10 -4.54 7.51
C ARG A 127 -1.39 -3.94 8.06
N SER A 128 -1.28 -3.05 9.04
CA SER A 128 -2.40 -2.36 9.65
C SER A 128 -2.02 -0.95 10.10
N PRO A 129 -2.99 -0.03 10.29
CA PRO A 129 -2.72 1.34 10.75
C PRO A 129 -1.98 1.39 12.09
N GLY A 130 -2.25 0.44 12.99
CA GLY A 130 -1.62 0.38 14.32
C GLY A 130 -0.12 0.02 14.29
N GLU A 131 0.37 -0.59 13.21
CA GLU A 131 1.78 -0.95 13.04
C GLU A 131 2.63 0.19 12.46
N LEU A 132 2.02 1.30 12.04
CA LEU A 132 2.73 2.41 11.41
C LEU A 132 3.46 3.26 12.45
N ILE A 133 4.79 3.25 12.37
CA ILE A 133 5.66 4.17 13.09
C ILE A 133 5.83 5.43 12.23
N LYS A 134 5.48 6.58 12.80
CA LYS A 134 5.59 7.88 12.11
C LYS A 134 6.64 8.78 12.72
N TRP A 135 7.23 9.61 11.88
CA TRP A 135 7.99 10.76 12.35
C TRP A 135 7.05 11.80 12.96
N ILE A 136 7.40 12.29 14.16
CA ILE A 136 6.66 13.35 14.85
C ILE A 136 7.67 14.45 15.20
N PRO A 137 7.56 15.65 14.60
CA PRO A 137 8.40 16.77 14.98
C PRO A 137 8.23 17.10 16.47
N TYR A 138 9.34 17.35 17.17
CA TYR A 138 9.32 17.60 18.62
C TYR A 138 8.39 18.76 19.04
N LYS A 139 8.20 19.74 18.14
CA LYS A 139 7.29 20.89 18.33
C LYS A 139 5.80 20.51 18.47
N GLU A 140 5.41 19.28 18.14
CA GLU A 140 4.03 18.78 18.27
C GLU A 140 3.69 18.34 19.70
N PHE A 141 4.68 18.33 20.60
CA PHE A 141 4.51 17.97 22.01
C PHE A 141 4.34 19.22 22.89
N TYR A 142 3.29 19.21 23.71
CA TYR A 142 2.91 20.31 24.61
C TYR A 142 3.05 19.89 26.06
N TYR A 143 3.19 20.87 26.95
CA TYR A 143 3.21 20.66 28.40
C TYR A 143 4.22 19.60 28.86
N ILE A 144 5.42 19.63 28.27
CA ILE A 144 6.49 18.67 28.55
C ILE A 144 6.97 18.84 30.00
N LYS A 145 6.94 17.76 30.78
CA LYS A 145 7.34 17.74 32.20
C LYS A 145 8.22 16.53 32.49
N PRO A 146 9.36 16.69 33.18
CA PRO A 146 10.20 15.57 33.59
C PRO A 146 9.46 14.67 34.58
N ILE A 147 9.63 13.36 34.42
CA ILE A 147 9.12 12.33 35.33
C ILE A 147 10.23 11.39 35.84
N ALA A 148 11.35 11.29 35.12
CA ALA A 148 12.61 10.70 35.57
C ALA A 148 13.78 11.30 34.77
N ASP A 149 15.02 10.89 35.05
CA ASP A 149 16.23 11.48 34.47
C ASP A 149 16.25 11.48 32.93
N ASP A 150 15.76 10.41 32.30
CA ASP A 150 15.71 10.20 30.85
C ASP A 150 14.30 10.33 30.25
N LYS A 151 13.29 10.66 31.08
CA LYS A 151 11.88 10.51 30.74
C LYS A 151 11.07 11.77 31.02
N ASN A 152 10.29 12.16 30.03
CA ASN A 152 9.33 13.25 30.13
C ASN A 152 7.91 12.75 29.85
N SER A 153 6.93 13.34 30.51
CA SER A 153 5.53 13.28 30.10
C SER A 153 5.21 14.47 29.20
N ALA A 154 4.35 14.28 28.20
CA ALA A 154 3.88 15.35 27.34
C ALA A 154 2.44 15.10 26.90
N ILE A 155 1.76 16.15 26.46
CA ILE A 155 0.52 16.06 25.71
C ILE A 155 0.88 16.12 24.23
N TRP A 156 0.41 15.14 23.48
CA TRP A 156 0.57 15.10 22.04
C TRP A 156 -0.78 15.30 21.35
N LEU A 157 -0.86 16.31 20.48
CA LEU A 157 -1.99 16.47 19.56
C LEU A 157 -1.80 15.53 18.38
N ASN A 158 -2.33 14.31 18.53
CA ASN A 158 -2.15 13.28 17.54
C ASN A 158 -3.20 13.43 16.43
N HIS A 159 -2.72 13.47 15.19
CA HIS A 159 -3.53 13.16 14.02
C HIS A 159 -3.48 11.64 13.80
N HIS A 160 -4.17 10.90 14.67
CA HIS A 160 -4.13 9.44 14.73
C HIS A 160 -4.65 8.86 13.42
N ILE A 161 -3.82 8.11 12.71
CA ILE A 161 -4.23 7.37 11.52
C ILE A 161 -5.01 6.16 12.00
N TYR A 162 -6.28 6.06 11.63
CA TYR A 162 -7.10 4.91 12.02
C TYR A 162 -7.60 4.10 10.83
N ASP A 163 -7.68 4.69 9.63
CA ASP A 163 -8.12 3.99 8.43
C ASP A 163 -7.54 4.61 7.16
N TRP A 164 -7.55 3.84 6.07
CA TRP A 164 -7.19 4.28 4.73
C TRP A 164 -8.44 4.63 3.92
N ASN A 165 -8.53 5.87 3.46
CA ASN A 165 -9.61 6.31 2.59
C ASN A 165 -9.27 6.01 1.14
N SER A 166 -9.84 4.95 0.58
CA SER A 166 -9.60 4.55 -0.82
C SER A 166 -10.15 5.55 -1.85
N ASN A 167 -11.16 6.36 -1.50
CA ASN A 167 -11.72 7.37 -2.41
C ASN A 167 -10.80 8.59 -2.55
N ASN A 168 -10.24 9.06 -1.43
CA ASN A 168 -9.37 10.24 -1.38
C ASN A 168 -7.88 9.87 -1.44
N LEU A 169 -7.58 8.58 -1.37
CA LEU A 169 -6.25 7.99 -1.42
C LEU A 169 -5.31 8.62 -0.39
N ASN A 170 -5.84 8.75 0.82
CA ASN A 170 -5.18 9.37 1.94
C ASN A 170 -5.60 8.71 3.25
N TRP A 171 -4.83 8.95 4.30
CA TRP A 171 -5.14 8.48 5.64
C TRP A 171 -6.29 9.28 6.25
N ASP A 172 -7.32 8.57 6.72
CA ASP A 172 -8.29 9.14 7.63
C ASP A 172 -7.64 9.33 8.99
N ARG A 173 -7.78 10.54 9.52
CA ARG A 173 -7.11 10.99 10.73
C ARG A 173 -8.14 11.51 11.72
N LYS A 174 -7.99 11.10 12.98
CA LYS A 174 -8.75 11.65 14.09
C LYS A 174 -7.84 12.52 14.94
N ILE A 175 -8.32 13.71 15.29
CA ILE A 175 -7.61 14.60 16.21
C ILE A 175 -7.94 14.16 17.62
N GLU A 176 -6.92 13.72 18.34
CA GLU A 176 -7.04 13.29 19.73
C GLU A 176 -5.84 13.78 20.54
N HIS A 177 -6.08 14.01 21.84
CA HIS A 177 -5.03 14.38 22.78
C HIS A 177 -4.59 13.13 23.53
N PHE A 178 -3.29 12.82 23.47
CA PHE A 178 -2.72 11.70 24.21
C PHE A 178 -1.72 12.21 25.24
N ASN A 179 -1.78 11.63 26.44
CA ASN A 179 -0.66 11.69 27.36
C ASN A 179 0.38 10.67 26.88
N VAL A 180 1.55 11.16 26.48
CA VAL A 180 2.63 10.34 25.98
C VAL A 180 3.85 10.45 26.88
N MET A 181 4.67 9.42 26.81
CA MET A 181 5.98 9.37 27.45
C MET A 181 7.04 9.55 26.38
N LEU A 182 7.93 10.53 26.59
CA LEU A 182 9.08 10.80 25.75
C LEU A 182 10.31 10.24 26.46
N ILE A 183 11.05 9.37 25.77
CA ILE A 183 12.30 8.80 26.26
C ILE A 183 13.44 9.45 25.46
N ASN A 184 14.35 10.12 26.15
CA ASN A 184 15.52 10.71 25.52
C ASN A 184 16.63 9.65 25.43
N SER A 185 16.96 9.21 24.21
CA SER A 185 18.13 8.38 23.96
C SER A 185 19.08 9.10 23.00
N GLN A 186 20.37 9.09 23.33
CA GLN A 186 21.44 9.46 22.39
C GLN A 186 22.02 8.23 21.67
N ASP A 187 21.59 7.04 22.08
CA ASP A 187 22.02 5.76 21.55
C ASP A 187 20.96 5.20 20.59
N LEU A 188 21.36 4.95 19.35
CA LEU A 188 20.52 4.38 18.31
C LEU A 188 20.21 2.91 18.60
N ASP A 189 21.11 2.16 19.23
CA ASP A 189 20.88 0.75 19.58
C ASP A 189 19.74 0.62 20.58
N HIS A 190 19.68 1.53 21.56
CA HIS A 190 18.56 1.62 22.49
C HIS A 190 17.23 1.99 21.79
N ILE A 191 17.27 2.80 20.72
CA ILE A 191 16.07 3.10 19.91
C ILE A 191 15.61 1.85 19.14
N TYR A 192 16.55 1.10 18.56
CA TYR A 192 16.25 -0.15 17.87
C TYR A 192 15.62 -1.18 18.80
N GLU A 193 16.22 -1.42 19.98
CA GLU A 193 15.69 -2.40 20.94
C GLU A 193 14.26 -2.09 21.35
N VAL A 194 13.94 -0.84 21.69
CA VAL A 194 12.58 -0.42 22.07
C VAL A 194 11.60 -0.56 20.90
N SER A 195 12.05 -0.35 19.66
CA SER A 195 11.21 -0.45 18.46
C SER A 195 10.86 -1.88 18.04
N ILE A 196 11.64 -2.88 18.44
CA ILE A 196 11.43 -4.30 18.09
C ILE A 196 10.29 -4.93 18.94
N PHE A 197 9.93 -4.31 20.06
CA PHE A 197 8.88 -4.81 20.97
C PHE A 197 7.45 -4.35 20.62
N PHE A 198 7.25 -3.71 19.46
CA PHE A 198 5.95 -3.28 18.96
C PHE A 198 5.61 -3.91 17.61
#